data_AF-A0A5C4PW57-F1
#
_entry.id   AF-A0A5C4PW57-F1
#
_cell.length_a   1.000
_cell.length_b   1.000
_cell.length_c   1.000
_cell.angle_alpha   90.00
_cell.angle_beta   90.00
_cell.angle_gamma   90.00
#
_symmetry.space_group_name_H-M   'P 1'
#
loop_
_entity.id
_entity.type
_entity.pdbx_description
1 polymer ?
#
loop_
_entity_poly.entity_id
_entity_poly.type
_entity_poly.pdbx_seq_one_letter_code
_entity_poly.pdbx_strand_id
1 'polypeptide(L)'
;MNLFLKYGSIFIAVCLLIVASTFLKGKKEHSLPEFKSIASYALPDSPMLDEFRSRINLEGPEYFLTSDQNITNLVLRYKIGINSSRPVHSISWLSLYTYQGHIIFNKEIQVVFNSGMDQYQSRSIDSVFPIDSISRNNRIFFLSPNPELEAIVLPLSIQYLDGGRLEVPY
;
A
#
# COMPACT_ATOMS: atom_id res chain seq x y z
N MET A 1 29.32 -43.29 -52.98
CA MET A 1 28.21 -42.40 -52.55
C MET A 1 27.50 -43.09 -51.40
N ASN A 2 27.53 -42.61 -50.16
CA ASN A 2 26.94 -41.35 -49.72
C ASN A 2 27.79 -40.66 -48.63
N LEU A 3 28.56 -39.65 -49.03
CA LEU A 3 29.26 -38.72 -48.15
C LEU A 3 28.29 -37.82 -47.34
N PHE A 4 26.99 -37.86 -47.65
CA PHE A 4 25.98 -36.94 -47.11
C PHE A 4 25.48 -37.27 -45.70
N LEU A 5 25.71 -38.48 -45.16
CA LEU A 5 25.19 -38.84 -43.82
C LEU A 5 26.08 -38.40 -42.65
N LYS A 6 27.37 -38.08 -42.85
CA LYS A 6 28.27 -37.67 -41.76
C LYS A 6 28.23 -36.18 -41.42
N TYR A 7 27.79 -35.33 -42.34
CA TYR A 7 27.73 -33.87 -42.12
C TYR A 7 26.37 -33.38 -41.61
N GLY A 8 25.31 -34.19 -41.75
CA GLY A 8 23.99 -33.86 -41.24
C GLY A 8 23.89 -33.89 -39.71
N SER A 9 24.60 -34.81 -39.03
CA SER A 9 24.54 -34.91 -37.56
C SER A 9 25.37 -33.84 -36.85
N ILE A 10 26.45 -33.36 -37.49
CA ILE A 10 27.29 -32.28 -36.95
C ILE A 10 26.54 -30.95 -36.97
N PHE A 11 25.77 -30.67 -38.03
CA PHE A 11 25.00 -29.43 -38.13
C PHE A 11 23.89 -29.34 -37.09
N ILE A 12 23.19 -30.45 -36.81
CA ILE A 12 22.14 -30.51 -35.79
C ILE A 12 22.73 -30.35 -34.38
N ALA A 13 23.88 -30.96 -34.09
CA ALA A 13 24.55 -30.83 -32.80
C ALA A 13 25.07 -29.40 -32.53
N VAL A 14 25.58 -28.71 -33.56
CA VAL A 14 26.01 -27.31 -33.45
C VAL A 14 24.82 -26.36 -33.27
N CYS A 15 23.70 -26.58 -33.98
CA CYS A 15 22.48 -25.79 -33.77
C CYS A 15 21.90 -25.96 -32.36
N LEU A 16 21.90 -27.17 -31.79
CA LEU A 16 21.44 -27.41 -30.41
C LEU A 16 22.34 -26.72 -29.37
N LEU A 17 23.67 -26.69 -29.57
CA LEU A 17 24.61 -25.97 -28.70
C LEU A 17 24.47 -24.45 -28.79
N ILE A 18 24.12 -23.90 -29.96
CA ILE A 18 23.84 -22.47 -30.13
C ILE A 18 22.52 -22.09 -29.45
N VAL A 19 21.46 -22.90 -29.59
CA VAL A 19 20.18 -22.64 -28.91
C VAL A 19 20.31 -22.74 -27.39
N ALA A 20 21.05 -23.74 -26.88
CA ALA A 20 21.31 -23.90 -25.45
C ALA A 20 22.18 -22.76 -24.88
N SER A 21 23.18 -22.27 -25.63
CA SER A 21 23.99 -21.13 -25.20
C SER A 21 23.24 -19.80 -25.28
N THR A 22 22.29 -19.61 -26.21
CA THR A 22 21.37 -18.46 -26.16
C THR A 22 20.35 -18.56 -25.02
N PHE A 23 19.89 -19.75 -24.65
CA PHE A 23 19.01 -19.94 -23.49
C PHE A 23 19.72 -19.75 -22.14
N LEU A 24 21.01 -20.12 -22.04
CA LEU A 24 21.82 -19.90 -20.84
C LEU A 24 22.35 -18.45 -20.74
N LYS A 25 22.55 -17.77 -21.87
CA LYS A 25 22.98 -16.36 -21.91
C LYS A 25 21.80 -15.37 -21.87
N GLY A 26 20.59 -15.80 -22.22
CA GLY A 26 19.32 -15.05 -22.07
C GLY A 26 18.70 -15.12 -20.68
N LYS A 27 19.26 -15.90 -19.76
CA LYS A 27 18.86 -15.96 -18.34
C LYS A 27 19.60 -14.94 -17.45
N LYS A 28 20.02 -13.82 -18.03
CA LYS A 28 20.66 -12.70 -17.32
C LYS A 28 20.01 -11.36 -17.61
N GLU A 29 18.71 -11.35 -17.87
CA GLU A 29 17.87 -10.16 -17.82
C GLU A 29 16.41 -10.63 -17.74
N HIS A 30 16.09 -11.42 -16.70
CA HIS A 30 14.79 -11.18 -16.10
C HIS A 30 14.95 -9.84 -15.41
N SER A 31 14.59 -8.77 -16.11
CA SER A 31 14.13 -7.58 -15.43
C SER A 31 13.12 -8.08 -14.41
N LEU A 32 13.49 -7.95 -13.13
CA LEU A 32 12.54 -8.08 -12.04
C LEU A 32 11.27 -7.32 -12.47
N PRO A 33 10.07 -7.88 -12.25
CA PRO A 33 8.85 -7.13 -12.54
C PRO A 33 9.06 -5.74 -11.97
N GLU A 34 8.96 -4.73 -12.83
CA GLU A 34 9.33 -3.36 -12.52
C GLU A 34 8.65 -3.01 -11.21
N PHE A 35 9.44 -2.99 -10.12
CA PHE A 35 8.91 -2.72 -8.80
C PHE A 35 8.42 -1.29 -8.89
N LYS A 36 7.11 -1.12 -9.00
CA LYS A 36 6.47 0.16 -8.79
C LYS A 36 6.93 0.60 -7.41
N SER A 37 7.90 1.52 -7.41
CA SER A 37 8.39 2.18 -6.21
C SER A 37 7.17 2.62 -5.40
N ILE A 38 7.21 2.50 -4.07
CA ILE A 38 6.16 3.00 -3.18
C ILE A 38 5.80 4.47 -3.52
N ALA A 39 6.77 5.24 -4.02
CA ALA A 39 6.58 6.60 -4.54
C ALA A 39 5.55 6.73 -5.68
N SER A 40 5.28 5.66 -6.42
CA SER A 40 4.26 5.65 -7.49
C SER A 40 2.82 5.53 -6.97
N TYR A 41 2.64 5.14 -5.70
CA TYR A 41 1.35 5.18 -5.01
C TYR A 41 1.15 6.46 -4.18
N ALA A 42 2.23 7.20 -3.92
CA ALA A 42 2.11 8.56 -3.41
C ALA A 42 1.50 9.41 -4.53
N LEU A 43 0.32 9.98 -4.27
CA LEU A 43 -0.35 10.88 -5.20
C LEU A 43 0.62 11.99 -5.65
N PRO A 44 0.67 12.34 -6.94
CA PRO A 44 1.46 13.48 -7.41
C PRO A 44 1.02 14.75 -6.67
N ASP A 45 1.93 15.74 -6.54
CA ASP A 45 1.68 17.04 -5.90
C ASP A 45 0.37 17.65 -6.43
N SER A 46 -0.69 17.49 -5.63
CA SER A 46 -2.04 17.93 -5.94
C SER A 46 -2.35 19.10 -5.02
N PRO A 47 -2.79 20.26 -5.55
CA PRO A 47 -3.18 21.40 -4.72
C PRO A 47 -4.22 21.03 -3.65
N MET A 48 -5.11 20.08 -3.94
CA MET A 48 -6.10 19.59 -2.98
C MET A 48 -5.49 18.73 -1.88
N LEU A 49 -4.44 17.97 -2.18
CA LEU A 49 -3.70 17.19 -1.20
C LEU A 49 -2.90 18.11 -0.26
N ASP A 50 -2.27 19.14 -0.82
CA ASP A 50 -1.56 20.15 -0.03
C ASP A 50 -2.53 20.94 0.85
N GLU A 51 -3.70 21.31 0.31
CA GLU A 51 -4.74 21.92 1.10
C GLU A 51 -5.19 20.98 2.23
N PHE A 52 -5.44 19.70 1.96
CA PHE A 52 -5.77 18.73 3.00
C PHE A 52 -4.72 18.71 4.12
N ARG A 53 -3.44 18.57 3.76
CA ARG A 53 -2.31 18.52 4.70
C ARG A 53 -2.13 19.82 5.48
N SER A 54 -2.52 20.96 4.90
CA SER A 54 -2.53 22.25 5.62
C SER A 54 -3.63 22.32 6.69
N ARG A 55 -4.72 21.56 6.54
CA ARG A 55 -5.88 21.57 7.45
C ARG A 55 -5.82 20.46 8.49
N ILE A 56 -5.24 19.32 8.15
CA ILE A 56 -5.20 18.10 8.97
C ILE A 56 -3.78 17.57 9.00
N ASN A 57 -3.27 17.36 10.21
CA ASN A 57 -2.10 16.51 10.42
C ASN A 57 -2.59 15.09 10.74
N LEU A 58 -2.19 14.11 9.94
CA LEU A 58 -2.54 12.70 10.12
C LEU A 58 -1.26 11.90 10.28
N GLU A 59 -0.98 11.47 11.51
CA GLU A 59 0.19 10.67 11.89
C GLU A 59 -0.20 9.19 12.04
N GLY A 60 0.69 8.29 11.62
CA GLY A 60 0.48 6.83 11.62
C GLY A 60 0.29 6.25 10.21
N PRO A 61 -0.24 5.02 10.08
CA PRO A 61 -0.69 4.15 11.17
C PRO A 61 0.45 3.48 11.94
N GLU A 62 0.30 3.41 13.26
CA GLU A 62 0.92 2.35 14.05
C GLU A 62 -0.03 1.15 14.05
N TYR A 63 0.50 -0.06 13.85
CA TYR A 63 -0.31 -1.27 13.93
C TYR A 63 0.09 -2.15 15.10
N PHE A 64 -0.90 -2.84 15.67
CA PHE A 64 -0.70 -3.89 16.67
C PHE A 64 -1.87 -4.87 16.65
N LEU A 65 -1.65 -6.03 17.27
CA LEU A 65 -2.68 -7.03 17.44
C LEU A 65 -3.25 -6.98 18.85
N THR A 66 -4.56 -7.19 18.94
CA THR A 66 -5.28 -7.44 20.19
C THR A 66 -6.14 -8.68 20.02
N SER A 67 -6.45 -9.34 21.13
CA SER A 67 -7.38 -10.45 21.15
C SER A 67 -8.52 -10.12 22.09
N ASP A 68 -9.75 -10.15 21.58
CA ASP A 68 -10.98 -10.04 22.37
C ASP A 68 -11.87 -11.23 22.04
N GLN A 69 -12.40 -11.92 23.06
CA GLN A 69 -13.31 -13.07 22.89
C GLN A 69 -12.84 -14.13 21.87
N ASN A 70 -11.55 -14.48 21.87
CA ASN A 70 -10.89 -15.40 20.92
C ASN A 70 -10.81 -14.91 19.45
N ILE A 71 -11.16 -13.65 19.18
CA ILE A 71 -10.99 -13.02 17.88
C ILE A 71 -9.72 -12.16 17.94
N THR A 72 -8.74 -12.51 17.12
CA THR A 72 -7.57 -11.65 16.90
C THR A 72 -7.96 -10.51 15.98
N ASN A 73 -7.72 -9.29 16.43
CA ASN A 73 -7.99 -8.06 15.71
C ASN A 73 -6.68 -7.34 15.35
N LEU A 74 -6.60 -6.85 14.11
CA LEU A 74 -5.64 -5.84 13.71
C LEU A 74 -6.18 -4.47 14.13
N VAL A 75 -5.38 -3.72 14.86
CA VAL A 75 -5.67 -2.33 15.21
C VAL A 75 -4.72 -1.42 14.47
N LEU A 76 -5.29 -0.41 13.82
CA LEU A 76 -4.57 0.68 13.20
C LEU A 76 -4.81 1.94 14.00
N ARG A 77 -3.77 2.44 14.66
CA ARG A 77 -3.81 3.65 15.46
C ARG A 77 -3.30 4.83 14.66
N TYR A 78 -4.09 5.89 14.63
CA TYR A 78 -3.74 7.16 14.04
C TYR A 78 -3.81 8.25 15.08
N LYS A 79 -3.00 9.28 14.90
CA LYS A 79 -3.14 10.54 15.63
C LYS A 79 -3.52 11.63 14.65
N ILE A 80 -4.67 12.25 14.92
CA ILE A 80 -5.26 13.30 14.09
C ILE A 80 -5.06 14.62 14.81
N GLY A 81 -4.53 15.63 14.13
CA GLY A 81 -4.47 17.02 14.58
C GLY A 81 -5.22 17.93 13.61
N ILE A 82 -6.00 18.87 14.12
CA ILE A 82 -6.69 19.86 13.30
C ILE A 82 -5.90 21.17 13.27
N ASN A 83 -5.57 21.63 12.07
CA ASN A 83 -5.00 22.96 11.82
C ASN A 83 -6.00 23.89 11.12
N SER A 84 -7.14 23.35 10.68
CA SER A 84 -8.25 24.09 10.09
C SER A 84 -8.85 25.12 11.05
N SER A 85 -9.15 26.32 10.55
CA SER A 85 -9.94 27.33 11.27
C SER A 85 -11.43 26.99 11.35
N ARG A 86 -11.90 26.06 10.52
CA ARG A 86 -13.28 25.55 10.51
C ARG A 86 -13.37 24.25 11.32
N PRO A 87 -14.34 24.10 12.23
CA PRO A 87 -14.57 22.86 12.97
C PRO A 87 -14.81 21.67 12.04
N VAL A 88 -14.04 20.60 12.23
CA VAL A 88 -14.06 19.42 11.37
C VAL A 88 -15.06 18.41 11.90
N HIS A 89 -16.03 18.03 11.07
CA HIS A 89 -17.05 17.03 11.38
C HIS A 89 -16.56 15.61 11.09
N SER A 90 -15.93 15.37 9.94
CA SER A 90 -15.39 14.06 9.61
C SER A 90 -14.18 14.13 8.69
N ILE A 91 -13.36 13.09 8.74
CA ILE A 91 -12.19 12.92 7.88
C ILE A 91 -12.22 11.50 7.33
N SER A 92 -11.88 11.32 6.05
CA SER A 92 -11.66 10.01 5.46
C SER A 92 -10.31 9.91 4.76
N TRP A 93 -9.73 8.71 4.83
CA TRP A 93 -8.46 8.36 4.17
C TRP A 93 -8.48 6.88 3.78
N LEU A 94 -7.66 6.51 2.80
CA LEU A 94 -7.36 5.13 2.45
C LEU A 94 -6.03 4.73 3.09
N SER A 95 -6.06 3.70 3.92
CA SER A 95 -4.87 3.04 4.45
C SER A 95 -4.47 1.92 3.51
N LEU A 96 -3.23 1.93 3.02
CA LEU A 96 -2.64 0.85 2.24
C LEU A 96 -1.44 0.29 2.99
N TYR A 97 -1.32 -1.03 2.98
CA TYR A 97 -0.16 -1.75 3.47
C TYR A 97 0.48 -2.50 2.32
N THR A 98 1.77 -2.25 2.10
CA THR A 98 2.54 -2.87 1.03
C THR A 98 3.66 -3.72 1.59
N TYR A 99 3.88 -4.88 0.98
CA TYR A 99 5.03 -5.72 1.23
C TYR A 99 5.76 -5.91 -0.11
N GLN A 100 7.03 -5.51 -0.16
CA GLN A 100 7.83 -5.55 -1.39
C GLN A 100 7.08 -4.89 -2.58
N GLY A 101 6.50 -3.71 -2.38
CA GLY A 101 5.77 -2.96 -3.42
C GLY A 101 4.40 -3.52 -3.84
N HIS A 102 3.97 -4.65 -3.27
CA HIS A 102 2.63 -5.21 -3.52
C HIS A 102 1.67 -4.82 -2.40
N ILE A 103 0.48 -4.32 -2.76
CA ILE A 103 -0.59 -4.04 -1.79
C ILE A 103 -1.10 -5.37 -1.23
N ILE A 104 -0.91 -5.58 0.07
CA ILE A 104 -1.34 -6.78 0.77
C ILE A 104 -2.61 -6.55 1.60
N PHE A 105 -2.89 -5.30 1.94
CA PHE A 105 -4.10 -4.90 2.66
C PHE A 105 -4.42 -3.45 2.33
N ASN A 106 -5.71 -3.15 2.22
CA ASN A 106 -6.20 -1.79 2.09
C ASN A 106 -7.50 -1.64 2.87
N LYS A 107 -7.72 -0.44 3.40
CA LYS A 107 -8.95 -0.11 4.10
C LYS A 107 -9.23 1.38 4.07
N GLU A 108 -10.41 1.74 3.59
CA GLU A 108 -10.93 3.08 3.79
C GLU A 108 -11.35 3.25 5.25
N ILE A 109 -10.90 4.34 5.85
CA ILE A 109 -11.19 4.71 7.22
C ILE A 109 -11.89 6.06 7.20
N GLN A 110 -13.01 6.15 7.90
CA GLN A 110 -13.74 7.38 8.13
C GLN A 110 -13.93 7.57 9.63
N VAL A 111 -13.59 8.75 10.12
CA VAL A 111 -13.82 9.15 11.51
C VAL A 111 -14.81 10.31 11.53
N VAL A 112 -15.83 10.18 12.37
CA VAL A 112 -16.85 11.21 12.60
C VAL A 112 -16.69 11.76 14.01
N PHE A 113 -16.55 13.08 14.12
CA PHE A 113 -16.54 13.84 15.36
C PHE A 113 -17.93 14.44 15.56
N ASN A 114 -18.78 13.79 16.36
CA ASN A 114 -20.18 14.18 16.56
C ASN A 114 -20.36 15.66 16.97
N SER A 115 -19.44 16.20 17.76
CA SER A 115 -19.43 17.61 18.19
C SER A 115 -18.52 18.51 17.34
N GLY A 116 -17.90 17.97 16.29
CA GLY A 116 -16.76 18.57 15.62
C GLY A 116 -15.46 18.46 16.42
N MET A 117 -14.35 18.71 15.71
CA MET A 117 -13.01 18.86 16.27
C MET A 117 -12.46 20.23 15.85
N ASP A 118 -12.19 21.09 16.82
CA ASP A 118 -11.77 22.48 16.59
C ASP A 118 -10.27 22.58 16.28
N GLN A 119 -9.85 23.76 15.84
CA GLN A 119 -8.44 24.06 15.58
C GLN A 119 -7.57 23.75 16.81
N TYR A 120 -6.37 23.21 16.55
CA TYR A 120 -5.36 22.79 17.51
C TYR A 120 -5.77 21.62 18.42
N GLN A 121 -6.96 21.05 18.24
CA GLN A 121 -7.31 19.80 18.90
C GLN A 121 -6.59 18.62 18.24
N SER A 122 -6.18 17.66 19.06
CA SER A 122 -5.63 16.40 18.60
C SER A 122 -6.27 15.23 19.34
N ARG A 123 -6.48 14.12 18.62
CA ARG A 123 -7.02 12.88 19.16
C ARG A 123 -6.35 11.67 18.53
N SER A 124 -6.14 10.64 19.33
CA SER A 124 -5.80 9.32 18.82
C SER A 124 -7.07 8.53 18.55
N ILE A 125 -7.10 7.82 17.43
CA ILE A 125 -8.20 6.96 17.04
C ILE A 125 -7.66 5.58 16.68
N ASP A 126 -8.39 4.55 17.13
CA ASP A 126 -8.08 3.16 16.86
C ASP A 126 -9.13 2.60 15.91
N SER A 127 -8.70 2.15 14.74
CA SER A 127 -9.55 1.41 13.80
C SER A 127 -9.29 -0.07 13.98
N VAL A 128 -10.31 -0.82 14.40
CA VAL A 128 -10.22 -2.23 14.78
C VAL A 128 -10.86 -3.09 13.71
N PHE A 129 -10.12 -4.09 13.23
CA PHE A 129 -10.60 -5.03 12.22
C PHE A 129 -10.27 -6.46 12.63
N PRO A 130 -11.19 -7.44 12.47
CA PRO A 130 -10.82 -8.84 12.60
C PRO A 130 -9.68 -9.17 11.65
N ILE A 131 -8.64 -9.86 12.12
CA ILE A 131 -7.51 -10.27 11.26
C ILE A 131 -7.97 -11.12 10.09
N ASP A 132 -9.12 -11.79 10.25
CA ASP A 132 -9.74 -12.59 9.21
C ASP A 132 -10.25 -11.79 8.01
N SER A 133 -10.43 -10.47 8.16
CA SER A 133 -10.74 -9.55 7.06
C SER A 133 -9.57 -9.38 6.07
N ILE A 134 -8.35 -9.74 6.48
CA ILE A 134 -7.17 -9.79 5.61
C ILE A 134 -7.14 -11.15 4.92
N SER A 135 -6.73 -11.17 3.65
CA SER A 135 -6.58 -12.41 2.89
C SER A 135 -5.64 -13.36 3.63
N ARG A 136 -5.97 -14.66 3.66
CA ARG A 136 -5.25 -15.66 4.47
C ARG A 136 -3.73 -15.63 4.24
N ASN A 137 -3.30 -15.46 2.99
CA ASN A 137 -1.88 -15.43 2.61
C ASN A 137 -1.16 -14.19 3.12
N ASN A 138 -1.87 -13.09 3.38
CA ASN A 138 -1.28 -11.82 3.79
C ASN A 138 -1.29 -11.62 5.31
N ARG A 139 -2.07 -12.41 6.06
CA ARG A 139 -2.15 -12.30 7.53
C ARG A 139 -0.80 -12.44 8.21
N ILE A 140 0.05 -13.34 7.70
CA ILE A 140 1.37 -13.62 8.27
C ILE A 140 2.23 -12.35 8.42
N PHE A 141 2.07 -11.37 7.54
CA PHE A 141 2.82 -10.11 7.58
C PHE A 141 2.42 -9.20 8.75
N PHE A 142 1.26 -9.44 9.37
CA PHE A 142 0.74 -8.67 10.52
C PHE A 142 0.86 -9.41 11.85
N LEU A 143 1.12 -10.74 11.83
CA LEU A 143 1.20 -11.56 13.04
C LEU A 143 2.45 -11.30 13.89
N SER A 144 3.46 -10.65 13.31
CA SER A 144 4.67 -10.20 13.98
C SER A 144 5.07 -8.82 13.47
N PRO A 145 5.85 -8.04 14.24
CA PRO A 145 6.49 -6.83 13.73
C PRO A 145 7.27 -7.16 12.46
N ASN A 146 6.93 -6.53 11.34
CA ASN A 146 7.58 -6.75 10.05
C ASN A 146 8.15 -5.42 9.55
N PRO A 147 9.48 -5.22 9.53
CA PRO A 147 10.08 -3.97 9.09
C PRO A 147 9.96 -3.72 7.59
N GLU A 148 9.67 -4.75 6.79
CA GLU A 148 9.44 -4.63 5.34
C GLU A 148 7.99 -4.25 5.01
N LEU A 149 7.14 -4.16 6.02
CA LEU A 149 5.76 -3.76 5.86
C LEU A 149 5.68 -2.23 5.90
N GLU A 150 5.30 -1.64 4.77
CA GLU A 150 5.17 -0.20 4.63
C GLU A 150 3.71 0.23 4.63
N ALA A 151 3.39 1.30 5.36
CA ALA A 151 2.06 1.88 5.39
C ALA A 151 2.03 3.17 4.57
N ILE A 152 1.01 3.30 3.73
CA ILE A 152 0.75 4.48 2.91
C ILE A 152 -0.63 5.00 3.31
N VAL A 153 -0.70 6.28 3.62
CA VAL A 153 -1.94 6.98 3.97
C VAL A 153 -2.29 7.92 2.84
N LEU A 154 -3.45 7.69 2.21
CA LEU A 154 -3.95 8.51 1.12
C LEU A 154 -5.17 9.30 1.62
N PRO A 155 -5.02 10.62 1.89
CA PRO A 155 -6.13 11.48 2.25
C PRO A 155 -7.23 11.49 1.19
N LEU A 156 -8.50 11.42 1.61
CA LEU A 156 -9.64 11.42 0.69
C LEU A 156 -10.51 12.67 0.87
N SER A 157 -10.96 12.96 2.09
CA SER A 157 -11.82 14.12 2.29
C SER A 157 -11.86 14.65 3.73
N ILE A 158 -12.25 15.92 3.84
CA ILE A 158 -12.62 16.61 5.08
C ILE A 158 -14.04 17.13 4.91
N GLN A 159 -14.89 16.90 5.89
CA GLN A 159 -16.19 17.54 6.01
C GLN A 159 -16.22 18.44 7.24
N TYR A 160 -16.74 19.65 7.09
CA TYR A 160 -16.87 20.63 8.16
C TYR A 160 -18.30 20.65 8.71
N LEU A 161 -18.48 21.13 9.94
CA LEU A 161 -19.81 21.21 10.57
C LEU A 161 -20.77 22.18 9.86
N ASP A 162 -20.23 23.18 9.18
CA ASP A 162 -21.00 24.14 8.37
C ASP A 162 -21.42 23.58 6.99
N GLY A 163 -21.13 22.30 6.73
CA GLY A 163 -21.51 21.60 5.50
C GLY A 163 -20.48 21.70 4.37
N GLY A 164 -19.43 22.50 4.52
CA GLY A 164 -18.37 22.56 3.50
C GLY A 164 -17.56 21.26 3.43
N ARG A 165 -16.97 21.00 2.26
CA ARG A 165 -16.18 19.80 1.99
C ARG A 165 -14.91 20.12 1.22
N LEU A 166 -13.83 19.43 1.56
CA LEU A 166 -12.63 19.31 0.75
C LEU A 166 -12.51 17.86 0.31
N GLU A 167 -12.33 17.63 -1.00
CA GLU A 167 -12.10 16.30 -1.57
C GLU A 167 -10.76 16.28 -2.29
N VAL A 168 -10.01 15.21 -2.11
CA VAL A 168 -8.74 14.96 -2.80
C VAL A 168 -9.01 13.96 -3.93
N PRO A 169 -8.96 14.39 -5.20
CA PRO A 169 -9.16 13.48 -6.33
C PRO A 169 -7.99 12.51 -6.48
N TYR A 170 -8.30 11.31 -6.99
CA TYR A 170 -7.35 10.23 -7.30
C TYR A 170 -6.80 10.34 -8.71
#